data_AF-A0A183KVJ9-F1
#
_entry.id   AF-A0A183KVJ9-F1
#
_cell.length_a   1.000
_cell.length_b   1.000
_cell.length_c   1.000
_cell.angle_alpha   90.00
_cell.angle_beta   90.00
_cell.angle_gamma   90.00
#
_symmetry.space_group_name_H-M   'P 1'
#
loop_
_entity.id
_entity.type
_entity.pdbx_description
1 polymer ?
#
loop_
_entity_poly.entity_id
_entity_poly.type
_entity_poly.pdbx_seq_one_letter_code
_entity_poly.pdbx_strand_id
1 'polypeptide(L)' 'MWDTGRVFQIASEMRRYNLEVLGISETHWTHVGQQRLTSGELLFYSGHEEGNAPHTQGVALMLSKQAQNALIR' A
#
# COMPACT_ATOMS: atom_id res chain seq x y z
N MET A 1 11.77 6.18 -5.41
CA MET A 1 10.96 7.36 -5.06
C MET A 1 9.56 7.11 -5.59
N TRP A 2 8.56 7.07 -4.70
CA TRP A 2 7.15 6.80 -5.02
C TRP A 2 6.61 7.82 -6.02
N ASP A 3 5.73 7.36 -6.91
CA ASP A 3 4.80 8.28 -7.56
C ASP A 3 3.71 8.62 -6.54
N THR A 4 3.92 9.73 -5.83
CA THR A 4 3.00 10.29 -4.84
C THR A 4 1.56 10.36 -5.38
N GLY A 5 1.37 10.54 -6.70
CA GLY A 5 0.05 10.56 -7.34
C GLY A 5 -0.70 9.23 -7.23
N ARG A 6 -0.02 8.09 -7.43
CA ARG A 6 -0.64 6.75 -7.37
C ARG A 6 -1.15 6.42 -5.96
N VAL A 7 -0.36 6.75 -4.93
CA VAL A 7 -0.74 6.48 -3.53
C VAL A 7 -1.96 7.31 -3.12
N PHE A 8 -2.04 8.57 -3.56
CA PHE A 8 -3.23 9.40 -3.33
C PHE A 8 -4.48 8.89 -4.04
N GLN A 9 -4.33 8.36 -5.26
CA GLN A 9 -5.45 7.75 -5.98
C GLN A 9 -6.00 6.52 -5.24
N ILE A 10 -5.11 5.65 -4.75
CA ILE A 10 -5.49 4.48 -3.95
C ILE A 10 -6.24 4.91 -2.68
N ALA A 11 -5.72 5.90 -1.94
CA ALA A 11 -6.38 6.43 -0.76
C ALA A 11 -7.73 7.09 -1.06
N SER A 12 -7.88 7.72 -2.24
CA SER A 12 -9.17 8.23 -2.70
C SER A 12 -10.18 7.10 -2.94
N GLU A 13 -9.78 6.03 -3.62
CA GLU A 13 -10.66 4.88 -3.89
C GLU A 13 -11.02 4.14 -2.59
N MET A 14 -10.08 3.97 -1.67
CA MET A 14 -10.35 3.39 -0.34
C MET A 14 -11.44 4.18 0.40
N ARG A 15 -11.36 5.52 0.40
CA ARG A 15 -12.39 6.38 1.00
C ARG A 15 -13.71 6.32 0.23
N ARG A 16 -13.67 6.29 -1.11
CA ARG A 16 -14.85 6.20 -1.96
C ARG A 16 -15.68 4.95 -1.68
N TYR A 17 -15.02 3.82 -1.46
CA TYR A 17 -15.68 2.56 -1.12
C TYR A 17 -15.84 2.32 0.39
N ASN A 18 -15.43 3.29 1.22
CA ASN A 18 -15.46 3.19 2.68
C ASN A 18 -14.80 1.89 3.21
N LEU A 19 -13.63 1.56 2.64
CA LEU A 19 -12.88 0.36 3.01
C LEU A 19 -11.96 0.63 4.20
N GLU A 20 -11.89 -0.32 5.11
CA GLU A 20 -10.98 -0.29 6.26
C GLU A 20 -9.62 -0.94 5.93
N VAL A 21 -9.63 -1.89 4.99
CA VAL A 21 -8.46 -2.64 4.51
C VAL A 21 -8.54 -2.77 2.99
N LEU A 22 -7.46 -2.45 2.28
CA LEU A 22 -7.36 -2.60 0.83
C LEU A 22 -6.08 -3.36 0.46
N GLY A 23 -6.22 -4.52 -0.17
CA GLY A 23 -5.11 -5.27 -0.76
C GLY A 23 -4.84 -4.83 -2.20
N ILE A 24 -3.57 -4.73 -2.58
CA ILE A 24 -3.16 -4.35 -3.94
C ILE A 24 -2.16 -5.39 -4.43
N SER A 25 -2.44 -5.98 -5.58
CA SER A 25 -1.54 -6.95 -6.22
C SER A 25 -0.76 -6.27 -7.34
N GLU A 26 0.34 -6.90 -7.75
CA GLU A 26 1.18 -6.48 -8.88
C GLU A 26 1.62 -5.02 -8.82
N THR A 27 2.00 -4.55 -7.64
CA THR A 27 2.39 -3.15 -7.45
C THR A 27 3.73 -2.79 -8.11
N HIS A 28 4.42 -3.81 -8.65
CA HIS A 28 5.75 -3.74 -9.27
C HIS A 28 6.80 -3.11 -8.35
N TRP A 29 6.65 -3.34 -7.05
CA TRP A 29 7.58 -2.81 -6.06
C TRP A 29 8.79 -3.71 -5.90
N THR A 30 9.95 -3.10 -5.65
CA THR A 30 11.25 -3.80 -5.59
C THR A 30 11.73 -4.04 -4.17
N HIS A 31 11.11 -3.44 -3.15
CA HIS A 31 11.54 -3.56 -1.76
C HIS A 31 10.36 -3.80 -0.83
N VAL A 32 10.67 -4.12 0.42
CA VAL A 32 9.71 -4.20 1.52
C VAL A 32 9.75 -2.90 2.32
N GLY A 33 8.58 -2.41 2.75
CA GLY A 33 8.53 -1.23 3.60
C GLY A 33 7.14 -0.86 4.08
N GLN A 34 7.07 0.28 4.75
CA GLN A 34 5.82 0.89 5.18
C GLN A 34 5.85 2.40 5.00
N GLN A 35 4.69 3.00 4.76
CA GLN A 35 4.54 4.44 4.64
C GLN A 35 3.21 4.89 5.23
N ARG A 36 3.25 5.96 6.02
CA ARG A 36 2.07 6.63 6.55
C ARG A 36 1.74 7.86 5.69
N LEU A 37 0.49 7.96 5.23
CA LEU A 37 0.00 9.15 4.54
C LEU A 37 -0.30 10.26 5.54
N THR A 38 -0.30 11.51 5.07
CA THR A 38 -0.72 12.67 5.88
C THR A 38 -2.18 12.57 6.33
N SER A 39 -3.03 11.87 5.59
CA SER A 39 -4.43 11.55 5.93
C SER A 39 -4.57 10.46 7.00
N GLY A 40 -3.48 9.77 7.36
CA GLY A 40 -3.42 8.83 8.48
C GLY A 40 -3.47 7.35 8.10
N GLU A 41 -3.78 7.01 6.84
CA GLU A 41 -3.69 5.65 6.32
C GLU A 41 -2.25 5.13 6.34
N LEU A 42 -2.10 3.82 6.55
CA LEU A 42 -0.81 3.12 6.61
C LEU A 42 -0.74 2.11 5.48
N LEU A 43 0.28 2.26 4.65
CA LEU A 43 0.56 1.38 3.54
C LEU A 43 1.72 0.46 3.93
N PHE A 44 1.48 -0.85 3.90
CA PHE A 44 2.51 -1.87 3.92
C PHE A 44 2.77 -2.35 2.50
N TYR A 45 4.02 -2.69 2.24
CA TYR A 45 4.39 -3.19 0.95
C TYR A 45 5.50 -4.21 0.98
N SER A 46 5.40 -5.17 0.06
CA SER A 46 6.45 -6.11 -0.25
C SER A 46 6.69 -6.17 -1.75
N GLY A 47 7.95 -6.28 -2.11
CA GLY A 47 8.43 -6.28 -3.47
C GLY A 47 9.70 -7.11 -3.57
N HIS A 48 9.98 -7.65 -4.75
CA HIS A 48 11.14 -8.50 -4.99
C HIS A 48 12.30 -7.69 -5.57
N GLU A 49 13.51 -7.85 -5.01
CA GLU A 49 14.68 -7.03 -5.35
C GLU A 49 15.36 -7.44 -6.68
N GLU A 50 15.05 -8.61 -7.24
CA GLU A 50 15.76 -9.09 -8.43
C GLU A 50 15.42 -8.29 -9.69
N GLY A 51 16.39 -7.51 -10.16
CA GLY A 51 16.29 -6.65 -11.35
C GLY A 51 16.03 -7.37 -12.69
N ASN A 52 16.00 -8.71 -12.70
CA ASN A 52 15.70 -9.53 -13.89
C ASN A 52 14.50 -10.48 -13.70
N ALA A 53 13.87 -10.50 -12.53
CA ALA A 53 12.64 -11.27 -12.33
C ALA A 53 11.47 -10.50 -12.96
N PRO A 54 10.50 -11.17 -13.63
CA PRO A 54 9.32 -10.47 -14.12
C PRO A 54 8.67 -9.77 -12.93
N HIS A 55 8.51 -8.44 -13.00
CA HIS A 55 8.10 -7.51 -11.92
C HIS A 55 6.67 -7.74 -11.37
N THR A 56 6.21 -8.99 -11.32
CA THR A 56 4.85 -9.45 -11.10
C THR A 56 4.50 -9.70 -9.65
N GLN A 57 5.42 -9.50 -8.71
CA GLN A 57 5.31 -10.05 -7.34
C GLN A 57 5.12 -9.00 -6.23
N GLY A 58 4.90 -7.73 -6.58
CA GLY A 58 4.65 -6.69 -5.60
C GLY A 58 3.25 -6.82 -4.96
N VAL A 59 3.17 -6.82 -3.64
CA VAL A 59 1.89 -6.80 -2.89
C VAL A 59 1.89 -5.60 -1.95
N ALA A 60 0.72 -4.95 -1.83
CA ALA A 60 0.45 -3.91 -0.86
C ALA A 60 -0.73 -4.22 0.04
N LEU A 61 -0.73 -3.62 1.21
CA LEU A 61 -1.88 -3.49 2.07
C LEU A 61 -2.02 -2.05 2.55
N MET A 62 -3.13 -1.39 2.26
CA MET A 62 -3.47 -0.09 2.84
C MET A 62 -4.51 -0.27 3.96
N LEU A 63 -4.23 0.32 5.12
CA LEU A 63 -5.07 0.28 6.31
C LEU A 63 -5.55 1.68 6.67
N SER A 64 -6.83 1.82 6.97
CA SER A 64 -7.37 3.02 7.61
C SER A 64 -6.77 3.21 9.01
N LYS A 65 -6.97 4.38 9.61
CA LYS A 65 -6.57 4.61 11.01
C LYS A 65 -7.27 3.65 11.98
N GLN A 66 -8.52 3.28 11.71
CA GLN A 66 -9.28 2.37 12.56
C GLN A 66 -8.77 0.94 12.42
N ALA A 67 -8.55 0.46 11.19
CA ALA A 67 -7.98 -0.85 10.94
C ALA A 67 -6.57 -0.98 11.51
N GLN A 68 -5.75 0.08 11.44
CA GLN A 68 -4.46 0.11 12.09
C GLN A 68 -4.58 -0.16 13.59
N ASN A 69 -5.41 0.59 14.30
CA ASN A 69 -5.56 0.41 15.75
C ASN A 69 -6.10 -0.98 16.14
N ALA A 70 -6.86 -1.63 15.26
CA ALA A 70 -7.43 -2.94 15.50
C ALA A 70 -6.46 -4.09 15.16
N LEU A 71 -5.71 -3.96 14.06
CA LEU A 71 -4.92 -5.04 13.48
C LEU A 71 -3.42 -4.92 13.77
N ILE A 72 -2.93 -3.71 14.00
CA ILE A 72 -1.54 -3.41 14.33
C ILE A 72 -1.52 -2.98 15.80
N ARG A 73 -1.06 -3.87 16.68
CA ARG A 73 -0.87 -3.60 18.11
C ARG A 73 0.41 -2.82 18.38
#